data_AF-A0A182N1N8-F1
#
_entry.id   AF-A0A182N1N8-F1
#
_cell.length_a   1.000
_cell.length_b   1.000
_cell.length_c   1.000
_cell.angle_alpha   90.00
_cell.angle_beta   90.00
_cell.angle_gamma   90.00
#
_symmetry.space_group_name_H-M   'P 1'
#
loop_
_entity.id
_entity.type
_entity.pdbx_description
1 polymer ?
#
loop_
_entity_poly.entity_id
_entity_poly.type
_entity_poly.pdbx_seq_one_letter_code
_entity_poly.pdbx_strand_id
1 'polypeptide(L)'
;MAEDHSDHEHPSVLKRLHGTLMVVAWLFFNSLGITVARYFKKTWTNKQYFGVPVWSFYHRIYMIACWALTCAAIICIFIDLEGFEAHAHGVVGLATFALAFVQPFVGLLRPPQQQAQSAIRILHGLLGHAVYILAVTNMFLGVGMEVAQISSVMYGLLGGALAIHVLAHAAFNVLEYLSRRKGSELDVNKDASFSRWRKTTLMVQMITLYAFTIANVVFVWRG
;
A
#
# COMPACT_ATOMS: atom_id res chain seq x y z
N MET A 1 -16.64 -48.67 0.11
CA MET A 1 -16.12 -47.97 -1.08
C MET A 1 -16.55 -46.53 -0.90
N ALA A 2 -15.66 -45.69 -0.38
CA ALA A 2 -15.94 -44.28 -0.14
C ALA A 2 -15.80 -43.55 -1.49
N GLU A 3 -16.88 -42.97 -1.98
CA GLU A 3 -16.82 -41.98 -3.04
C GLU A 3 -16.26 -40.70 -2.42
N ASP A 4 -14.97 -40.45 -2.68
CA ASP A 4 -14.33 -39.16 -2.49
C ASP A 4 -14.89 -38.21 -3.54
N HIS A 5 -16.02 -37.58 -3.21
CA HIS A 5 -16.47 -36.40 -3.93
C HIS A 5 -15.54 -35.25 -3.54
N SER A 6 -14.46 -35.08 -4.31
CA SER A 6 -13.72 -33.82 -4.33
C SER A 6 -14.60 -32.76 -4.99
N ASP A 7 -15.64 -32.32 -4.28
CA ASP A 7 -16.38 -31.11 -4.63
C ASP A 7 -15.36 -29.97 -4.62
N HIS A 8 -15.10 -29.38 -5.77
CA HIS A 8 -14.36 -28.14 -5.87
C HIS A 8 -15.20 -27.04 -5.22
N GLU A 9 -15.17 -26.96 -3.88
CA GLU A 9 -15.89 -25.94 -3.14
C GLU A 9 -15.38 -24.56 -3.58
N HIS A 10 -16.29 -23.78 -4.16
CA HIS A 10 -16.01 -22.39 -4.50
C HIS A 10 -15.52 -21.63 -3.25
N PRO A 11 -14.55 -20.72 -3.39
CA PRO A 11 -14.06 -19.93 -2.26
C PRO A 11 -15.21 -19.21 -1.57
N SER A 12 -15.24 -19.31 -0.24
CA SER A 12 -16.21 -18.63 0.60
C SER A 12 -16.22 -17.12 0.34
N VAL A 13 -17.34 -16.48 0.69
CA VAL A 13 -17.47 -15.03 0.61
C VAL A 13 -16.41 -14.32 1.45
N LEU A 14 -16.06 -14.87 2.62
CA LEU A 14 -15.04 -14.29 3.49
C LEU A 14 -13.63 -14.36 2.89
N LYS A 15 -13.25 -15.46 2.21
CA LYS A 15 -11.99 -15.55 1.46
C LYS A 15 -11.93 -14.50 0.35
N ARG A 16 -13.02 -14.31 -0.38
CA ARG A 16 -13.10 -13.28 -1.45
C ARG A 16 -13.04 -11.87 -0.90
N LEU A 17 -13.70 -11.61 0.22
CA LEU A 17 -13.61 -10.33 0.93
C LEU A 17 -12.18 -10.08 1.43
N HIS A 18 -11.52 -11.08 2.01
CA HIS A 18 -10.11 -10.97 2.40
C HIS A 18 -9.24 -10.54 1.22
N GLY A 19 -9.30 -11.26 0.08
CA GLY A 19 -8.54 -10.93 -1.12
C GLY A 19 -8.86 -9.52 -1.65
N THR A 20 -10.14 -9.17 -1.71
CA THR A 20 -10.62 -7.84 -2.16
C THR A 20 -10.06 -6.72 -1.28
N LEU A 21 -10.20 -6.85 0.04
CA LEU A 21 -9.75 -5.86 1.00
C LEU A 21 -8.22 -5.72 0.97
N MET A 22 -7.48 -6.82 0.83
CA MET A 22 -6.01 -6.79 0.68
C MET A 22 -5.57 -6.08 -0.61
N VAL A 23 -6.23 -6.35 -1.73
CA VAL A 23 -5.96 -5.65 -3.00
C VAL A 23 -6.21 -4.15 -2.85
N VAL A 24 -7.35 -3.73 -2.31
CA VAL A 24 -7.68 -2.31 -2.15
C VAL A 24 -6.72 -1.63 -1.16
N ALA A 25 -6.40 -2.28 -0.04
CA ALA A 25 -5.49 -1.74 0.96
C ALA A 25 -4.09 -1.50 0.39
N TRP A 26 -3.48 -2.53 -0.20
CA TRP A 26 -2.05 -2.53 -0.52
C TRP A 26 -1.76 -1.98 -1.91
N LEU A 27 -2.59 -2.30 -2.90
CA LEU A 27 -2.38 -1.86 -4.27
C LEU A 27 -2.74 -0.38 -4.44
N PHE A 28 -3.81 0.08 -3.81
CA PHE A 28 -4.30 1.45 -3.93
C PHE A 28 -3.84 2.35 -2.78
N PHE A 29 -4.36 2.15 -1.57
CA PHE A 29 -4.16 3.09 -0.47
C PHE A 29 -2.70 3.19 -0.01
N ASN A 30 -2.03 2.06 0.20
CA ASN A 30 -0.63 2.05 0.59
C ASN A 30 0.27 2.72 -0.47
N SER A 31 0.10 2.37 -1.75
CA SER A 31 0.82 2.97 -2.87
C SER A 31 0.72 4.50 -2.90
N LEU A 32 -0.49 5.04 -2.73
CA LEU A 32 -0.70 6.49 -2.69
C LEU A 32 -0.09 7.12 -1.45
N GLY A 33 -0.26 6.49 -0.28
CA GLY A 33 0.27 7.03 0.97
C GLY A 33 1.80 7.08 1.01
N ILE A 34 2.50 6.07 0.46
CA ILE A 34 3.98 6.08 0.34
C ILE A 34 4.41 7.17 -0.65
N THR A 35 3.74 7.26 -1.80
CA THR A 35 4.04 8.27 -2.82
C THR A 35 3.95 9.68 -2.25
N VAL A 36 2.84 10.00 -1.57
CA VAL A 36 2.61 11.31 -0.97
C VAL A 36 3.62 11.62 0.13
N ALA A 37 3.89 10.65 1.02
CA ALA A 37 4.88 10.83 2.08
C ALA A 37 6.29 11.12 1.56
N ARG A 38 6.65 10.54 0.41
CA ARG A 38 8.00 10.66 -0.15
C ARG A 38 8.19 11.95 -0.95
N TYR A 39 7.29 12.25 -1.89
CA TYR A 39 7.56 13.25 -2.93
C TYR A 39 6.83 14.59 -2.77
N PHE A 40 5.81 14.66 -1.90
CA PHE A 40 4.93 15.83 -1.82
C PHE A 40 5.22 16.78 -0.66
N LYS A 41 6.27 16.53 0.13
CA LYS A 41 6.68 17.40 1.25
C LYS A 41 6.95 18.86 0.83
N LYS A 42 7.33 19.09 -0.44
CA LYS A 42 7.68 20.41 -1.01
C LYS A 42 6.72 20.89 -2.11
N THR A 43 5.53 20.31 -2.21
CA THR A 43 4.60 20.53 -3.36
C THR A 43 3.29 21.22 -2.98
N TRP A 44 3.04 21.41 -1.68
CA TRP A 44 1.90 22.13 -1.13
C TRP A 44 2.35 22.96 0.08
N THR A 45 3.43 23.72 -0.05
CA THR A 45 4.07 24.40 1.09
C THR A 45 3.20 25.51 1.69
N ASN A 46 2.34 26.12 0.87
CA ASN A 46 1.48 27.23 1.27
C ASN A 46 0.16 26.81 1.89
N LYS A 47 -0.10 25.50 1.98
CA LYS A 47 -1.39 24.97 2.41
C LYS A 47 -1.21 24.06 3.59
N GLN A 48 -2.13 24.19 4.53
CA GLN A 48 -2.29 23.28 5.66
C GLN A 48 -3.78 22.97 5.80
N TYR A 49 -4.08 21.75 6.22
CA TYR A 49 -5.43 21.36 6.62
C TYR A 49 -5.39 21.03 8.10
N PHE A 50 -6.25 21.64 8.90
CA PHE A 50 -6.30 21.42 10.36
C PHE A 50 -4.93 21.60 11.05
N GLY A 51 -4.14 22.60 10.61
CA GLY A 51 -2.82 22.89 11.17
C GLY A 51 -1.71 21.87 10.82
N VAL A 52 -1.97 20.90 9.95
CA VAL A 52 -0.95 19.96 9.47
C VAL A 52 -0.63 20.19 7.98
N PRO A 53 0.63 19.97 7.55
CA PRO A 53 0.98 20.03 6.14
C PRO A 53 0.10 19.09 5.31
N VAL A 54 -0.35 19.54 4.13
CA VAL A 54 -1.28 18.80 3.27
C VAL A 54 -0.77 17.38 2.93
N TRP A 55 0.52 17.21 2.68
CA TRP A 55 1.11 15.89 2.43
C TRP A 55 0.96 14.95 3.63
N SER A 56 1.08 15.47 4.86
CA SER A 56 0.97 14.67 6.08
C SER A 56 -0.48 14.29 6.33
N PHE A 57 -1.42 15.19 6.05
CA PHE A 57 -2.85 14.92 6.11
C PHE A 57 -3.25 13.76 5.18
N TYR A 58 -2.94 13.87 3.89
CA TYR A 58 -3.28 12.81 2.92
C TYR A 58 -2.55 11.50 3.19
N HIS A 59 -1.27 11.54 3.58
CA HIS A 59 -0.55 10.33 4.00
C HIS A 59 -1.26 9.60 5.13
N ARG A 60 -1.70 10.33 6.17
CA ARG A 60 -2.44 9.72 7.30
C ARG A 60 -3.77 9.12 6.84
N ILE A 61 -4.54 9.83 6.02
CA ILE A 61 -5.81 9.31 5.49
C ILE A 61 -5.57 7.99 4.74
N TYR A 62 -4.64 7.96 3.80
CA TYR A 62 -4.36 6.77 3.01
C TYR A 62 -3.82 5.62 3.87
N MET A 63 -2.93 5.89 4.81
CA MET A 63 -2.37 4.86 5.69
C MET A 63 -3.39 4.32 6.69
N ILE A 64 -4.27 5.16 7.24
CA ILE A 64 -5.35 4.71 8.13
C ILE A 64 -6.36 3.87 7.34
N ALA A 65 -6.71 4.25 6.11
CA ALA A 65 -7.58 3.44 5.25
C ALA A 65 -6.94 2.07 4.95
N CYS A 66 -5.67 2.04 4.54
CA CYS A 66 -4.92 0.80 4.34
C CYS A 66 -4.91 -0.08 5.60
N TRP A 67 -4.61 0.52 6.76
CA TRP A 67 -4.54 -0.17 8.04
C TRP A 67 -5.90 -0.77 8.44
N ALA A 68 -6.99 0.00 8.33
CA ALA A 68 -8.33 -0.44 8.65
C ALA A 68 -8.80 -1.58 7.75
N LEU A 69 -8.58 -1.46 6.43
CA LEU A 69 -8.91 -2.51 5.47
C LEU A 69 -8.10 -3.78 5.72
N THR A 70 -6.82 -3.66 6.08
CA THR A 70 -5.97 -4.81 6.43
C THR A 70 -6.49 -5.51 7.68
N CYS A 71 -6.86 -4.75 8.73
CA CYS A 71 -7.46 -5.34 9.94
C CYS A 71 -8.77 -6.08 9.61
N ALA A 72 -9.66 -5.47 8.82
CA ALA A 72 -10.90 -6.11 8.39
C ALA A 72 -10.63 -7.38 7.58
N ALA A 73 -9.67 -7.35 6.65
CA ALA A 73 -9.28 -8.51 5.85
C ALA A 73 -8.76 -9.67 6.70
N ILE A 74 -7.94 -9.37 7.71
CA ILE A 74 -7.43 -10.36 8.66
C ILE A 74 -8.58 -10.95 9.47
N ILE A 75 -9.51 -10.14 9.98
CA ILE A 75 -10.70 -10.65 10.68
C ILE A 75 -11.50 -11.59 9.78
N CYS A 76 -11.74 -11.24 8.51
CA CYS A 76 -12.48 -12.09 7.56
C CYS A 76 -11.83 -13.48 7.41
N ILE A 77 -10.51 -13.55 7.21
CA ILE A 77 -9.85 -14.84 6.97
C ILE A 77 -9.73 -15.69 8.24
N PHE A 78 -9.57 -15.07 9.41
CA PHE A 78 -9.52 -15.83 10.67
C PHE A 78 -10.89 -16.39 11.07
N ILE A 79 -11.98 -15.68 10.79
CA ILE A 79 -13.34 -16.21 10.97
C ILE A 79 -13.57 -17.39 10.02
N ASP A 80 -13.11 -17.26 8.78
CA ASP A 80 -13.35 -18.27 7.75
C ASP A 80 -12.57 -19.57 7.95
N LEU A 81 -11.30 -19.46 8.37
CA LEU A 81 -10.44 -20.64 8.58
C LEU A 81 -10.69 -21.35 9.91
N GLU A 82 -11.41 -20.72 10.84
CA GLU A 82 -11.57 -21.19 12.23
C GLU A 82 -10.25 -21.58 12.92
N GLY A 83 -9.13 -21.00 12.47
CA GLY A 83 -7.79 -21.43 12.84
C GLY A 83 -6.69 -20.74 12.04
N PHE A 84 -5.46 -21.27 12.15
CA PHE A 84 -4.30 -20.79 11.41
C PHE A 84 -3.54 -21.96 10.79
N GLU A 85 -3.31 -21.88 9.49
CA GLU A 85 -2.49 -22.82 8.76
C GLU A 85 -1.11 -22.23 8.45
N ALA A 86 -0.05 -22.95 8.80
CA ALA A 86 1.33 -22.49 8.68
C ALA A 86 1.93 -22.70 7.27
N HIS A 87 1.22 -22.25 6.23
CA HIS A 87 1.76 -22.18 4.86
C HIS A 87 2.41 -20.80 4.59
N ALA A 88 3.17 -20.69 3.49
CA ALA A 88 4.00 -19.50 3.21
C ALA A 88 3.20 -18.18 3.21
N HIS A 89 2.02 -18.15 2.54
CA HIS A 89 1.14 -16.99 2.53
C HIS A 89 0.61 -16.60 3.93
N GLY A 90 0.18 -17.58 4.74
CA GLY A 90 -0.29 -17.34 6.11
C GLY A 90 0.79 -16.77 7.01
N VAL A 91 2.01 -17.36 6.99
CA VAL A 91 3.14 -16.91 7.83
C VAL A 91 3.62 -15.52 7.41
N VAL A 92 3.86 -15.30 6.11
CA VAL A 92 4.32 -14.00 5.60
C VAL A 92 3.23 -12.94 5.79
N GLY A 93 1.96 -13.29 5.58
CA GLY A 93 0.81 -12.42 5.81
C GLY A 93 0.66 -11.98 7.26
N LEU A 94 0.77 -12.89 8.22
CA LEU A 94 0.68 -12.56 9.64
C LEU A 94 1.87 -11.71 10.10
N ALA A 95 3.09 -12.03 9.64
CA ALA A 95 4.26 -11.21 9.91
C ALA A 95 4.10 -9.79 9.33
N THR A 96 3.62 -9.68 8.10
CA THR A 96 3.32 -8.39 7.45
C THR A 96 2.29 -7.61 8.25
N PHE A 97 1.20 -8.27 8.68
CA PHE A 97 0.15 -7.66 9.48
C PHE A 97 0.67 -7.14 10.81
N ALA A 98 1.44 -7.93 11.57
CA ALA A 98 1.99 -7.53 12.85
C ALA A 98 2.86 -6.26 12.72
N LEU A 99 3.73 -6.24 11.71
CA LEU A 99 4.59 -5.08 11.44
C LEU A 99 3.76 -3.86 10.99
N ALA A 100 2.78 -4.05 10.10
CA ALA A 100 1.88 -3.00 9.63
C ALA A 100 1.01 -2.43 10.76
N PHE A 101 0.59 -3.28 11.71
CA PHE A 101 -0.25 -2.90 12.83
C PHE A 101 0.46 -1.89 13.75
N VAL A 102 1.77 -2.07 13.95
CA VAL A 102 2.60 -1.22 14.81
C VAL A 102 2.95 0.13 14.15
N GLN A 103 2.91 0.24 12.83
CA GLN A 103 3.28 1.45 12.07
C GLN A 103 2.66 2.76 12.55
N PRO A 104 1.32 2.89 12.73
CA PRO A 104 0.72 4.15 13.16
C PRO A 104 1.23 4.60 14.53
N PHE A 105 1.43 3.66 15.46
CA PHE A 105 1.93 3.97 16.80
C PHE A 105 3.35 4.55 16.74
N VAL A 106 4.25 3.92 15.98
CA VAL A 106 5.62 4.43 15.77
C VAL A 106 5.59 5.80 15.08
N GLY A 107 4.76 5.98 14.06
CA GLY A 107 4.63 7.23 13.31
C GLY A 107 4.11 8.42 14.14
N LEU A 108 3.36 8.14 15.22
CA LEU A 108 2.81 9.13 16.13
C LEU A 108 3.77 9.52 17.27
N LEU A 109 4.82 8.75 17.53
CA LEU A 109 5.79 9.09 18.57
C LEU A 109 6.49 10.43 18.28
N ARG A 110 6.54 11.29 19.29
CA ARG A 110 7.18 12.62 19.25
C ARG A 110 8.04 12.83 20.50
N PRO A 111 9.22 12.18 20.58
CA PRO A 111 10.12 12.36 21.72
C PRO A 111 10.66 13.80 21.76
N PRO A 112 11.01 14.33 22.95
CA PRO A 112 11.48 15.71 23.09
C PRO A 112 12.85 15.93 22.45
N GLN A 113 13.69 14.88 22.38
CA GLN A 113 15.04 14.97 21.82
C GLN A 113 15.03 14.85 20.30
N GLN A 114 15.70 15.79 19.62
CA GLN A 114 15.77 15.85 18.15
C GLN A 114 16.41 14.58 17.53
N GLN A 115 17.44 14.03 18.16
CA GLN A 115 18.10 12.80 17.69
C GLN A 115 17.12 11.61 17.72
N ALA A 116 16.35 11.47 18.80
CA ALA A 116 15.32 10.44 18.93
C ALA A 116 14.20 10.61 17.89
N GLN A 117 13.76 11.85 17.61
CA GLN A 117 12.79 12.12 16.54
C GLN A 117 13.32 11.68 15.16
N SER A 118 14.60 11.90 14.90
CA SER A 118 15.23 11.48 13.65
C SER A 118 15.32 9.96 13.55
N ALA A 119 15.73 9.29 14.63
CA ALA A 119 15.78 7.84 14.71
C ALA A 119 14.41 7.21 14.46
N ILE A 120 13.34 7.71 15.08
CA ILE A 120 11.96 7.23 14.89
C ILE A 120 11.51 7.44 13.44
N ARG A 121 11.82 8.59 12.83
CA ARG A 121 11.46 8.85 11.43
C ARG A 121 12.18 7.91 10.46
N ILE A 122 13.45 7.59 10.72
CA ILE A 122 14.22 6.62 9.93
C ILE A 122 13.64 5.22 10.13
N LEU A 123 13.42 4.81 11.38
CA LEU A 123 12.84 3.51 11.73
C LEU A 123 11.47 3.32 11.08
N HIS A 124 10.55 4.28 11.23
CA HIS A 124 9.23 4.24 10.60
C HIS A 124 9.34 4.13 9.07
N GLY A 125 10.26 4.88 8.46
CA GLY A 125 10.54 4.79 7.04
C GLY A 125 11.02 3.42 6.61
N LEU A 126 12.04 2.86 7.27
CA LEU A 126 12.61 1.55 6.95
C LEU A 126 11.60 0.42 7.15
N LEU A 127 10.91 0.44 8.30
CA LEU A 127 9.88 -0.53 8.62
C LEU A 127 8.75 -0.47 7.58
N GLY A 128 8.34 0.73 7.16
CA GLY A 128 7.31 0.91 6.13
C GLY A 128 7.70 0.31 4.78
N HIS A 129 8.97 0.43 4.36
CA HIS A 129 9.44 -0.20 3.12
C HIS A 129 9.52 -1.73 3.25
N ALA A 130 9.97 -2.25 4.39
CA ALA A 130 9.99 -3.68 4.65
C ALA A 130 8.57 -4.29 4.61
N VAL A 131 7.62 -3.64 5.28
CA VAL A 131 6.20 -4.03 5.27
C VAL A 131 5.63 -4.03 3.85
N TYR A 132 5.94 -3.02 3.04
CA TYR A 132 5.49 -2.98 1.65
C TYR A 132 6.04 -4.15 0.81
N ILE A 133 7.33 -4.46 0.92
CA ILE A 133 7.95 -5.58 0.20
C ILE A 133 7.28 -6.89 0.61
N LEU A 134 7.12 -7.12 1.91
CA LEU A 134 6.46 -8.32 2.42
C LEU A 134 5.01 -8.42 1.95
N ALA A 135 4.26 -7.32 1.95
CA ALA A 135 2.88 -7.29 1.46
C ALA A 135 2.79 -7.65 -0.02
N VAL A 136 3.64 -7.06 -0.88
CA VAL A 136 3.68 -7.37 -2.32
C VAL A 136 4.04 -8.84 -2.53
N THR A 137 5.08 -9.35 -1.87
CA THR A 137 5.42 -10.78 -1.90
C THR A 137 4.24 -11.64 -1.47
N ASN A 138 3.55 -11.26 -0.39
CA ASN A 138 2.43 -12.02 0.14
C ASN A 138 1.22 -12.05 -0.79
N MET A 139 0.96 -10.96 -1.53
CA MET A 139 -0.09 -10.94 -2.55
C MET A 139 0.18 -11.95 -3.67
N PHE A 140 1.44 -12.05 -4.13
CA PHE A 140 1.81 -13.07 -5.12
C PHE A 140 1.71 -14.49 -4.57
N LEU A 141 2.13 -14.73 -3.32
CA LEU A 141 1.92 -16.02 -2.66
C LEU A 141 0.43 -16.37 -2.57
N GLY A 142 -0.44 -15.40 -2.30
CA GLY A 142 -1.88 -15.60 -2.19
C GLY A 142 -2.53 -16.02 -3.50
N VAL A 143 -2.11 -15.44 -4.64
CA VAL A 143 -2.57 -15.87 -5.97
C VAL A 143 -2.13 -17.31 -6.30
N GLY A 144 -1.00 -17.75 -5.76
CA GLY A 144 -0.47 -19.10 -5.97
C GLY A 144 -1.13 -20.20 -5.14
N MET A 145 -2.05 -19.87 -4.25
CA MET A 145 -2.73 -20.86 -3.43
C MET A 145 -3.87 -21.53 -4.22
N GLU A 146 -3.83 -22.85 -4.32
CA GLU A 146 -4.90 -23.63 -4.97
C GLU A 146 -6.26 -23.40 -4.28
N VAL A 147 -6.27 -23.31 -2.95
CA VAL A 147 -7.47 -23.03 -2.14
C VAL A 147 -8.09 -21.65 -2.39
N ALA A 148 -7.36 -20.73 -3.02
CA ALA A 148 -7.89 -19.42 -3.36
C ALA A 148 -8.71 -19.44 -4.66
N GLN A 149 -8.51 -20.44 -5.52
CA GLN A 149 -9.16 -20.58 -6.84
C GLN A 149 -9.09 -19.29 -7.68
N ILE A 150 -7.96 -18.57 -7.59
CA ILE A 150 -7.75 -17.30 -8.29
C ILE A 150 -7.12 -17.58 -9.66
N SER A 151 -7.64 -16.93 -10.70
CA SER A 151 -7.07 -16.98 -12.05
C SER A 151 -5.61 -16.50 -12.08
N SER A 152 -4.75 -17.25 -12.77
CA SER A 152 -3.33 -16.89 -12.98
C SER A 152 -3.14 -15.55 -13.70
N VAL A 153 -4.16 -15.03 -14.38
CA VAL A 153 -4.18 -13.66 -14.93
C VAL A 153 -3.90 -12.61 -13.85
N MET A 154 -4.26 -12.88 -12.60
CA MET A 154 -4.03 -11.97 -11.48
C MET A 154 -2.54 -11.75 -11.20
N TYR A 155 -1.64 -12.69 -11.53
CA TYR A 155 -0.19 -12.45 -11.51
C TYR A 155 0.20 -11.27 -12.41
N GLY A 156 -0.35 -11.23 -13.64
CA GLY A 156 -0.10 -10.16 -14.59
C GLY A 156 -0.70 -8.83 -14.13
N LEU A 157 -1.89 -8.86 -13.51
CA LEU A 157 -2.53 -7.64 -12.97
C LEU A 157 -1.75 -7.07 -11.79
N LEU A 158 -1.34 -7.90 -10.82
CA LEU A 158 -0.52 -7.47 -9.70
C LEU A 158 0.87 -7.00 -10.17
N GLY A 159 1.51 -7.73 -11.08
CA GLY A 159 2.79 -7.36 -11.67
C GLY A 159 2.73 -6.04 -12.45
N GLY A 160 1.68 -5.83 -13.24
CA GLY A 160 1.44 -4.59 -13.97
C GLY A 160 1.22 -3.39 -13.04
N ALA A 161 0.42 -3.56 -11.97
CA ALA A 161 0.23 -2.51 -10.97
C ALA A 161 1.54 -2.16 -10.24
N LEU A 162 2.33 -3.17 -9.86
CA LEU A 162 3.66 -2.98 -9.27
C LEU A 162 4.60 -2.24 -10.23
N ALA A 163 4.62 -2.63 -11.51
CA ALA A 163 5.44 -1.97 -12.53
C ALA A 163 5.06 -0.49 -12.67
N ILE A 164 3.75 -0.18 -12.74
CA ILE A 164 3.25 1.21 -12.78
C ILE A 164 3.67 1.99 -11.54
N HIS A 165 3.55 1.39 -10.36
CA HIS A 165 3.97 2.01 -9.11
C HIS A 165 5.48 2.33 -9.12
N VAL A 166 6.32 1.39 -9.55
CA VAL A 166 7.77 1.58 -9.68
C VAL A 166 8.11 2.65 -10.73
N LEU A 167 7.46 2.64 -11.88
CA LEU A 167 7.64 3.65 -12.94
C LEU A 167 7.24 5.05 -12.45
N ALA A 168 6.15 5.16 -11.69
CA ALA A 168 5.76 6.43 -11.06
C ALA A 168 6.83 6.92 -10.07
N HIS A 169 7.35 6.04 -9.22
CA HIS A 169 8.47 6.38 -8.32
C HIS A 169 9.72 6.82 -9.09
N ALA A 170 10.07 6.17 -10.19
CA ALA A 170 11.18 6.59 -11.05
C ALA A 170 10.93 8.00 -11.63
N ALA A 171 9.73 8.26 -12.17
CA ALA A 171 9.34 9.58 -12.67
C ALA A 171 9.43 10.66 -11.57
N PHE A 172 8.95 10.38 -10.36
CA PHE A 172 9.05 11.32 -9.24
C PHE A 172 10.51 11.59 -8.83
N ASN A 173 11.38 10.58 -8.83
CA ASN A 173 12.80 10.77 -8.54
C ASN A 173 13.47 11.65 -9.62
N VAL A 174 13.13 11.47 -10.90
CA VAL A 174 13.60 12.34 -11.99
C VAL A 174 13.12 13.78 -11.77
N LEU A 175 11.84 13.99 -11.47
CA LEU A 175 11.29 15.31 -11.18
C LEU A 175 11.94 15.96 -9.94
N GLU A 176 12.27 15.17 -8.92
CA GLU A 176 13.00 15.65 -7.75
C GLU A 176 14.44 16.05 -8.10
N TYR A 177 15.15 15.23 -8.87
CA TYR A 177 16.49 15.54 -9.35
C TYR A 177 16.51 16.83 -10.19
N LEU A 178 15.59 16.97 -11.15
CA LEU A 178 15.45 18.19 -11.97
C LEU A 178 15.11 19.41 -11.11
N SER A 179 14.25 19.26 -10.10
CA SER A 179 13.92 20.32 -9.15
C SER A 179 15.13 20.76 -8.32
N ARG A 180 16.01 19.83 -7.92
CA ARG A 180 17.24 20.16 -7.17
C ARG A 180 18.24 20.87 -8.07
N ARG A 181 18.40 20.41 -9.32
CA ARG A 181 19.33 20.99 -10.30
C ARG A 181 18.96 22.42 -10.70
N LYS A 182 17.66 22.71 -10.85
CA LYS A 182 17.19 24.05 -11.24
C LYS A 182 17.45 25.12 -10.16
N GLY A 183 17.68 24.70 -8.91
CA GLY A 183 17.67 25.60 -7.75
C GLY A 183 16.24 26.06 -7.44
N SER A 184 15.88 26.09 -6.16
CA SER A 184 14.68 26.82 -5.73
C SER A 184 15.14 28.21 -5.29
N GLU A 185 14.58 29.27 -5.88
CA GLU A 185 14.52 30.54 -5.16
C GLU A 185 13.91 30.25 -3.78
N LEU A 186 14.57 30.71 -2.72
CA LEU A 186 14.17 30.51 -1.32
C LEU A 186 12.92 31.36 -1.02
N ASP A 187 11.78 30.98 -1.60
CA ASP A 187 10.48 31.50 -1.23
C ASP A 187 9.69 30.38 -0.54
N VAL A 188 9.55 30.51 0.78
CA VAL A 188 8.81 29.55 1.62
C VAL A 188 7.34 29.47 1.19
N ASN A 189 6.84 30.52 0.52
CA ASN A 189 5.50 30.62 -0.01
C ASN A 189 5.40 30.21 -1.49
N LYS A 190 6.34 29.42 -2.03
CA LYS A 190 6.21 28.84 -3.37
C LYS A 190 6.49 27.34 -3.39
N ASP A 191 5.64 26.61 -4.11
CA ASP A 191 5.87 25.20 -4.39
C ASP A 191 7.20 25.02 -5.15
N ALA A 192 7.89 23.89 -4.91
CA ALA A 192 9.12 23.58 -5.63
C ALA A 192 8.92 23.54 -7.16
N SER A 193 9.99 23.84 -7.91
CA SER A 193 10.03 23.65 -9.35
C SER A 193 9.50 22.28 -9.77
N PHE A 194 8.75 22.23 -10.88
CA PHE A 194 8.05 21.03 -11.37
C PHE A 194 6.90 20.51 -10.49
N SER A 195 6.36 21.29 -9.56
CA SER A 195 5.19 20.93 -8.75
C SER A 195 3.95 20.55 -9.57
N ARG A 196 3.70 21.26 -10.69
CA ARG A 196 2.62 20.91 -11.64
C ARG A 196 2.81 19.49 -12.20
N TRP A 197 4.03 19.16 -12.63
CA TRP A 197 4.36 17.83 -13.13
C TRP A 197 4.20 16.75 -12.07
N ARG A 198 4.62 16.99 -10.82
CA ARG A 198 4.38 16.05 -9.71
C ARG A 198 2.88 15.79 -9.50
N LYS A 199 2.06 16.84 -9.48
CA LYS A 199 0.60 16.71 -9.33
C LYS A 199 0.01 15.90 -10.48
N THR A 200 0.41 16.16 -11.73
CA THR A 200 -0.02 15.37 -12.89
C THR A 200 0.41 13.90 -12.80
N THR A 201 1.66 13.62 -12.46
CA THR A 201 2.17 12.23 -12.29
C THR A 201 1.38 11.48 -11.22
N LEU A 202 1.06 12.13 -10.09
CA LEU A 202 0.23 11.52 -9.05
C LEU A 202 -1.19 11.21 -9.54
N MET A 203 -1.81 12.11 -10.31
CA MET A 203 -3.13 11.87 -10.88
C MET A 203 -3.12 10.68 -11.85
N VAL A 204 -2.12 10.58 -12.72
CA VAL A 204 -1.96 9.44 -13.62
C VAL A 204 -1.78 8.14 -12.83
N GLN A 205 -0.88 8.14 -11.84
CA GLN A 205 -0.67 6.97 -10.97
C GLN A 205 -1.95 6.56 -10.23
N MET A 206 -2.73 7.52 -9.74
CA MET A 206 -3.98 7.25 -9.03
C MET A 206 -5.03 6.61 -9.95
N ILE A 207 -5.21 7.14 -11.16
CA ILE A 207 -6.16 6.59 -12.13
C ILE A 207 -5.76 5.17 -12.55
N THR A 208 -4.47 4.95 -12.82
CA THR A 208 -3.99 3.62 -13.23
C THR A 208 -4.08 2.61 -12.09
N LEU A 209 -3.66 2.96 -10.88
CA LEU A 209 -3.82 2.07 -9.71
C LEU A 209 -5.29 1.77 -9.42
N TYR A 210 -6.19 2.74 -9.59
CA TYR A 210 -7.63 2.51 -9.46
C TYR A 210 -8.12 1.49 -10.50
N ALA A 211 -7.77 1.65 -11.78
CA ALA A 211 -8.15 0.72 -12.84
C ALA A 211 -7.64 -0.72 -12.56
N PHE A 212 -6.38 -0.86 -12.16
CA PHE A 212 -5.80 -2.15 -11.79
C PHE A 212 -6.45 -2.74 -10.52
N THR A 213 -6.79 -1.91 -9.54
CA THR A 213 -7.50 -2.35 -8.33
C THR A 213 -8.86 -2.94 -8.69
N ILE A 214 -9.65 -2.23 -9.50
CA ILE A 214 -10.96 -2.71 -9.96
C ILE A 214 -10.81 -4.02 -10.76
N ALA A 215 -9.83 -4.09 -11.67
CA ALA A 215 -9.58 -5.31 -12.43
C ALA A 215 -9.26 -6.49 -11.50
N ASN A 216 -8.33 -6.33 -10.56
CA ASN A 216 -7.99 -7.39 -9.59
C ASN A 216 -9.20 -7.82 -8.76
N VAL A 217 -10.00 -6.86 -8.26
CA VAL A 217 -11.23 -7.18 -7.51
C VAL A 217 -12.19 -7.99 -8.39
N VAL A 218 -12.44 -7.58 -9.63
CA VAL A 218 -13.30 -8.35 -10.55
C VAL A 218 -12.79 -9.80 -10.72
N PHE A 219 -11.48 -10.00 -10.82
CA PHE A 219 -10.91 -11.34 -10.95
C PHE A 219 -10.99 -12.19 -9.67
N VAL A 220 -10.92 -11.57 -8.48
CA VAL A 220 -11.18 -12.26 -7.20
C VAL A 220 -12.62 -12.81 -7.13
N TRP A 221 -13.57 -12.16 -7.79
CA TRP A 221 -14.98 -12.56 -7.82
C TRP A 221 -15.38 -13.40 -9.05
N ARG A 222 -14.44 -13.70 -9.96
CA ARG A 222 -14.71 -14.47 -11.20
C ARG A 222 -14.33 -15.96 -11.14
N GLY A 223 -13.40 -16.36 -10.27
CA GLY A 223 -13.24 -17.79 -9.90
C GLY A 223 -14.42 -18.26 -9.06
#